data_AF-A0A2R8ATE7-F1
#
_entry.id   AF-A0A2R8ATE7-F1
#
_cell.length_a   1.000
_cell.length_b   1.000
_cell.length_c   1.000
_cell.angle_alpha   90.00
_cell.angle_beta   90.00
_cell.angle_gamma   90.00
#
_symmetry.space_group_name_H-M   'P 1'
#
loop_
_entity.id
_entity.type
_entity.pdbx_description
1 polymer ?
#
loop_
_entity_poly.entity_id
_entity_poly.type
_entity_poly.pdbx_seq_one_letter_code
_entity_poly.pdbx_strand_id
1 'polypeptide(L)'
;MKFIFAGAIATFVGVAPAFSECLDLSNQSAFSLTRNDPYLKVSNEMAEDGTVTETKVITRDGVTEQSTTEYWNGVIAIDRKSSRSHIHIEISEDAKSANLMAAGKEYSFPISILVNDNVVDEGSLTIQTIKKTNVSIGECKYSVMVIRKSMQRNNGTPINSESLVSVDAGVLLGNVVMNPDWKPVSGVFFDEVTVD
;
A
#
# COMPACT_ATOMS: atom_id res chain seq x y z
N MET A 1 -11.95 -20.03 73.34
CA MET A 1 -11.45 -20.36 71.99
C MET A 1 -11.37 -19.06 71.20
N LYS A 2 -10.16 -18.60 70.86
CA LYS A 2 -9.91 -17.42 70.02
C LYS A 2 -9.88 -17.88 68.56
N PHE A 3 -10.74 -17.34 67.72
CA PHE A 3 -10.62 -17.46 66.25
C PHE A 3 -10.20 -16.09 65.71
N ILE A 4 -8.98 -16.02 65.21
CA ILE A 4 -8.43 -14.86 64.49
C ILE A 4 -8.77 -15.10 63.01
N PHE A 5 -9.67 -14.28 62.45
CA PHE A 5 -9.87 -14.21 61.00
C PHE A 5 -8.80 -13.29 60.41
N ALA A 6 -7.83 -13.87 59.70
CA ALA A 6 -6.90 -13.13 58.87
C ALA A 6 -7.60 -12.78 57.54
N GLY A 7 -7.87 -11.50 57.31
CA GLY A 7 -8.36 -11.00 56.03
C GLY A 7 -7.25 -10.98 54.98
N ALA A 8 -7.43 -11.73 53.90
CA ALA A 8 -6.56 -11.66 52.73
C ALA A 8 -6.92 -10.42 51.89
N ILE A 9 -5.98 -9.50 51.76
CA ILE A 9 -6.05 -8.38 50.81
C ILE A 9 -5.67 -8.93 49.44
N ALA A 10 -6.64 -9.04 48.53
CA ALA A 10 -6.39 -9.39 47.13
C ALA A 10 -5.85 -8.15 46.39
N THR A 11 -4.54 -8.12 46.14
CA THR A 11 -3.91 -7.18 45.21
C THR A 11 -4.24 -7.60 43.78
N PHE A 12 -5.20 -6.91 43.15
CA PHE A 12 -5.40 -6.97 41.71
C PHE A 12 -4.16 -6.38 41.01
N VAL A 13 -3.31 -7.23 40.44
CA VAL A 13 -2.27 -6.81 39.50
C VAL A 13 -2.99 -6.51 38.19
N GLY A 14 -3.33 -5.23 37.99
CA GLY A 14 -3.81 -4.74 36.71
C GLY A 14 -2.69 -4.87 35.69
N VAL A 15 -2.77 -5.87 34.81
CA VAL A 15 -1.96 -5.93 33.60
C VAL A 15 -2.41 -4.76 32.74
N ALA A 16 -1.63 -3.68 32.73
CA ALA A 16 -1.83 -2.62 31.75
C ALA A 16 -1.70 -3.27 30.36
N PRO A 17 -2.65 -3.05 29.44
CA PRO A 17 -2.48 -3.52 28.07
C PRO A 17 -1.16 -2.94 27.55
N ALA A 18 -0.28 -3.81 27.07
CA ALA A 18 0.92 -3.39 26.38
C ALA A 18 0.46 -2.66 25.12
N PHE A 19 0.49 -1.34 25.13
CA PHE A 19 0.41 -0.55 23.90
C PHE A 19 1.63 -0.97 23.08
N SER A 20 1.42 -1.73 22.01
CA SER A 20 2.49 -1.95 21.04
C SER A 20 2.89 -0.58 20.49
N GLU A 21 4.15 -0.20 20.65
CA GLU A 21 4.66 1.02 20.01
C GLU A 21 4.40 0.93 18.50
N CYS A 22 3.83 2.00 17.93
CA CYS A 22 3.54 2.04 16.52
C CYS A 22 4.84 1.95 15.72
N LEU A 23 4.90 0.99 14.79
CA LEU A 23 6.07 0.79 13.95
C LEU A 23 6.38 2.05 13.15
N ASP A 24 7.62 2.54 13.22
CA ASP A 24 8.09 3.60 12.33
C ASP A 24 8.57 2.98 11.01
N LEU A 25 7.75 3.15 9.96
CA LEU A 25 7.98 2.59 8.63
C LEU A 25 9.17 3.22 7.91
N SER A 26 9.59 4.43 8.28
CA SER A 26 10.71 5.12 7.62
C SER A 26 12.06 4.48 7.92
N ASN A 27 12.13 3.67 8.98
CA ASN A 27 13.34 3.03 9.48
C ASN A 27 13.36 1.51 9.22
N GLN A 28 12.41 0.97 8.46
CA GLN A 28 12.38 -0.45 8.11
C GLN A 28 12.85 -0.64 6.66
N SER A 29 13.50 -1.76 6.36
CA SER A 29 13.79 -2.17 4.98
C SER A 29 12.78 -3.19 4.44
N ALA A 30 12.02 -3.84 5.33
CA ALA A 30 10.99 -4.80 4.99
C ALA A 30 9.87 -4.80 6.04
N PHE A 31 8.63 -4.96 5.58
CA PHE A 31 7.46 -5.12 6.45
C PHE A 31 6.26 -5.69 5.70
N SER A 32 5.33 -6.24 6.45
CA SER A 32 4.07 -6.78 5.96
C SER A 32 2.87 -5.97 6.43
N LEU A 33 1.91 -5.81 5.54
CA LEU A 33 0.58 -5.24 5.78
C LEU A 33 -0.46 -6.34 5.61
N THR A 34 -1.35 -6.49 6.57
CA THR A 34 -2.38 -7.54 6.54
C THR A 34 -3.77 -6.92 6.65
N ARG A 35 -4.68 -7.40 5.81
CA ARG A 35 -6.12 -7.24 5.94
C ARG A 35 -6.71 -8.61 6.25
N ASN A 36 -7.55 -8.67 7.27
CA ASN A 36 -8.09 -9.91 7.80
C ASN A 36 -9.33 -10.40 7.02
N ASP A 37 -10.14 -9.50 6.46
CA ASP A 37 -11.35 -9.87 5.68
C ASP A 37 -11.68 -8.96 4.48
N PRO A 38 -11.67 -9.47 3.23
CA PRO A 38 -11.09 -10.76 2.85
C PRO A 38 -9.58 -10.76 3.11
N TYR A 39 -9.03 -11.94 3.38
CA TYR A 39 -7.61 -12.10 3.67
C TYR A 39 -6.75 -11.60 2.51
N LEU A 40 -5.88 -10.66 2.83
CA LEU A 40 -4.86 -10.11 1.95
C LEU A 40 -3.62 -9.82 2.79
N LYS A 41 -2.48 -10.38 2.38
CA LYS A 41 -1.17 -10.01 2.93
C LYS A 41 -0.31 -9.39 1.84
N VAL A 42 0.36 -8.30 2.17
CA VAL A 42 1.27 -7.57 1.30
C VAL A 42 2.59 -7.41 2.05
N SER A 43 3.63 -8.11 1.59
CA SER A 43 5.01 -7.94 2.07
C SER A 43 5.73 -6.96 1.16
N ASN A 44 6.43 -5.98 1.74
CA ASN A 44 7.16 -4.96 1.02
C ASN A 44 8.64 -5.05 1.37
N GLU A 45 9.49 -4.96 0.35
CA GLU A 45 10.93 -4.82 0.50
C GLU A 45 11.38 -3.56 -0.25
N MET A 46 12.15 -2.71 0.42
CA MET A 46 12.64 -1.45 -0.15
C MET A 46 14.11 -1.56 -0.54
N ALA A 47 14.40 -1.22 -1.79
CA ALA A 47 15.76 -1.12 -2.31
C ALA A 47 16.41 0.24 -2.00
N GLU A 48 17.74 0.32 -2.07
CA GLU A 48 18.50 1.56 -1.83
C GLU A 48 18.15 2.69 -2.81
N ASP A 49 17.69 2.34 -4.02
CA ASP A 49 17.28 3.30 -5.05
C ASP A 49 15.84 3.81 -4.88
N GLY A 50 15.13 3.38 -3.82
CA GLY A 50 13.75 3.74 -3.54
C GLY A 50 12.69 2.91 -4.28
N THR A 51 13.11 1.91 -5.07
CA THR A 51 12.20 0.93 -5.64
C THR A 51 11.62 0.05 -4.53
N VAL A 52 10.33 -0.27 -4.63
CA VAL A 52 9.64 -1.16 -3.68
C VAL A 52 9.18 -2.41 -4.39
N THR A 53 9.55 -3.56 -3.86
CA THR A 53 9.04 -4.87 -4.29
C THR A 53 7.92 -5.28 -3.35
N GLU A 54 6.69 -5.32 -3.87
CA GLU A 54 5.50 -5.83 -3.19
C GLU A 54 5.32 -7.32 -3.54
N THR A 55 5.23 -8.21 -2.55
CA THR A 55 4.66 -9.54 -2.72
C THR A 55 3.28 -9.59 -2.08
N LYS A 56 2.27 -9.81 -2.91
CA LYS A 56 0.86 -9.84 -2.52
C LYS A 56 0.33 -11.26 -2.57
N VAL A 57 -0.26 -11.70 -1.46
CA VAL A 57 -0.96 -12.98 -1.29
C VAL A 57 -2.43 -12.69 -1.00
N ILE A 58 -3.32 -13.21 -1.83
CA ILE A 58 -4.77 -13.10 -1.67
C ILE A 58 -5.35 -14.51 -1.58
N THR A 59 -6.31 -14.72 -0.69
CA THR A 59 -7.14 -15.93 -0.70
C THR A 59 -8.56 -15.58 -1.09
N ARG A 60 -9.04 -16.14 -2.21
CA ARG A 60 -10.41 -15.95 -2.69
C ARG A 60 -10.99 -17.31 -3.08
N ASP A 61 -12.20 -17.59 -2.61
CA ASP A 61 -12.92 -18.83 -2.91
C ASP A 61 -12.09 -20.10 -2.61
N GLY A 62 -11.27 -20.06 -1.55
CA GLY A 62 -10.39 -21.15 -1.14
C GLY A 62 -9.11 -21.31 -1.96
N VAL A 63 -8.89 -20.47 -2.98
CA VAL A 63 -7.68 -20.45 -3.80
C VAL A 63 -6.77 -19.31 -3.34
N THR A 64 -5.52 -19.65 -3.04
CA THR A 64 -4.49 -18.66 -2.75
C THR A 64 -3.75 -18.29 -4.03
N GLU A 65 -3.75 -17.01 -4.35
CA GLU A 65 -3.01 -16.43 -5.46
C GLU A 65 -1.89 -15.53 -4.95
N GLN A 66 -0.73 -15.60 -5.59
CA GLN A 66 0.41 -14.75 -5.32
C GLN A 66 0.76 -13.91 -6.54
N SER A 67 1.17 -12.67 -6.30
CA SER A 67 1.76 -11.80 -7.31
C SER A 67 2.87 -10.95 -6.71
N THR A 68 3.89 -10.67 -7.49
CA THR A 68 4.94 -9.71 -7.15
C THR A 68 4.75 -8.46 -7.98
N THR A 69 4.99 -7.27 -7.43
CA THR A 69 4.91 -6.00 -8.17
C THR A 69 6.03 -5.07 -7.73
N GLU A 70 6.79 -4.57 -8.70
CA GLU A 70 7.79 -3.53 -8.48
C GLU A 70 7.15 -2.15 -8.68
N TYR A 71 7.44 -1.26 -7.75
CA TYR A 71 6.95 0.11 -7.73
C TYR A 71 8.09 1.10 -7.77
N TRP A 72 7.99 2.10 -8.65
CA TRP A 72 8.79 3.32 -8.51
C TRP A 72 8.07 4.32 -7.62
N ASN A 73 8.84 4.95 -6.73
CA ASN A 73 8.37 5.96 -5.75
C ASN A 73 7.18 5.50 -4.92
N GLY A 74 7.05 4.18 -4.70
CA GLY A 74 5.94 3.57 -3.97
C GLY A 74 4.57 3.62 -4.66
N VAL A 75 4.45 4.13 -5.90
CA VAL A 75 3.14 4.37 -6.54
C VAL A 75 3.01 3.91 -7.98
N ILE A 76 4.09 3.94 -8.76
CA ILE A 76 4.08 3.59 -10.18
C ILE A 76 4.41 2.11 -10.28
N ALA A 77 3.41 1.26 -10.48
CA ALA A 77 3.64 -0.17 -10.72
C ALA A 77 4.28 -0.33 -12.11
N ILE A 78 5.56 -0.72 -12.17
CA ILE A 78 6.30 -0.86 -13.42
C ILE A 78 6.38 -2.32 -13.90
N ASP A 79 6.36 -3.26 -12.98
CA ASP A 79 6.47 -4.67 -13.29
C ASP A 79 5.58 -5.46 -12.35
N ARG A 80 4.69 -6.31 -12.86
CA ARG A 80 3.81 -7.15 -12.07
C ARG A 80 3.80 -8.57 -12.61
N LYS A 81 4.24 -9.52 -11.79
CA LYS A 81 4.34 -10.93 -12.13
C LYS A 81 3.37 -11.77 -11.30
N SER A 82 2.77 -12.76 -11.93
CA SER A 82 1.95 -13.79 -11.29
C SER A 82 2.09 -15.10 -12.06
N SER A 83 1.52 -16.18 -11.56
CA SER A 83 1.51 -17.47 -12.29
C SER A 83 0.76 -17.43 -13.63
N ARG A 84 -0.11 -16.43 -13.86
CA ARG A 84 -0.97 -16.34 -15.05
C ARG A 84 -0.54 -15.27 -16.06
N SER A 85 0.15 -14.25 -15.59
CA SER A 85 0.49 -13.08 -16.41
C SER A 85 1.68 -12.33 -15.85
N HIS A 86 2.42 -11.73 -16.76
CA HIS A 86 3.41 -10.70 -16.49
C HIS A 86 2.94 -9.42 -17.17
N ILE A 87 2.74 -8.36 -16.39
CA ILE A 87 2.35 -7.03 -16.87
C ILE A 87 3.54 -6.12 -16.64
N HIS A 88 4.00 -5.45 -17.68
CA HIS A 88 5.10 -4.50 -17.62
C HIS A 88 4.64 -3.15 -18.19
N ILE A 89 5.05 -2.05 -17.57
CA ILE A 89 4.81 -0.70 -18.07
C ILE A 89 6.14 -0.13 -18.51
N GLU A 90 6.28 0.08 -19.82
CA GLU A 90 7.37 0.90 -20.34
C GLU A 90 7.01 2.37 -20.12
N ILE A 91 7.87 3.05 -19.37
CA ILE A 91 7.74 4.46 -19.00
C ILE A 91 9.15 5.04 -18.86
N SER A 92 9.31 6.32 -19.17
CA SER A 92 10.60 7.00 -19.04
C SER A 92 11.09 7.01 -17.58
N GLU A 93 12.40 6.82 -17.37
CA GLU A 93 13.01 6.77 -16.04
C GLU A 93 12.87 8.08 -15.24
N ASP A 94 12.63 9.21 -15.91
CA ASP A 94 12.34 10.49 -15.25
C ASP A 94 11.09 10.40 -14.35
N ALA A 95 10.19 9.44 -14.59
CA ALA A 95 9.07 9.14 -13.70
C ALA A 95 9.50 8.74 -12.28
N LYS A 96 10.69 8.12 -12.11
CA LYS A 96 11.31 7.86 -10.79
C LYS A 96 11.64 9.15 -10.03
N SER A 97 11.76 10.29 -10.69
CA SER A 97 12.10 11.56 -10.03
C SER A 97 10.86 12.40 -9.65
N ALA A 98 9.64 11.88 -9.87
CA ALA A 98 8.43 12.59 -9.50
C ALA A 98 8.35 12.86 -7.98
N ASN A 99 8.36 14.13 -7.60
CA ASN A 99 8.26 14.56 -6.21
C ASN A 99 6.81 14.49 -5.75
N LEU A 100 6.52 13.47 -4.93
CA LEU A 100 5.19 13.21 -4.39
C LEU A 100 4.89 13.95 -3.09
N MET A 101 5.86 14.66 -2.49
CA MET A 101 5.69 15.40 -1.23
C MET A 101 4.92 16.72 -1.39
N ALA A 102 4.98 17.32 -2.59
CA ALA A 102 4.37 18.62 -2.84
C ALA A 102 2.94 18.48 -3.35
N ALA A 103 1.95 18.88 -2.55
CA ALA A 103 0.56 18.94 -2.99
C ALA A 103 0.36 19.90 -4.17
N GLY A 104 -0.56 19.54 -5.07
CA GLY A 104 -0.90 20.31 -6.27
C GLY A 104 0.01 20.07 -7.48
N LYS A 105 1.14 19.36 -7.31
CA LYS A 105 2.00 19.03 -8.44
C LYS A 105 1.44 17.84 -9.22
N GLU A 106 1.46 17.97 -10.54
CA GLU A 106 1.02 16.96 -11.49
C GLU A 106 2.16 16.59 -12.43
N TYR A 107 2.27 15.30 -12.74
CA TYR A 107 3.19 14.76 -13.73
C TYR A 107 2.40 13.87 -14.69
N SER A 108 2.78 13.88 -15.97
CA SER A 108 2.17 13.04 -16.98
C SER A 108 3.25 12.43 -17.86
N PHE A 109 3.22 11.12 -18.01
CA PHE A 109 4.20 10.36 -18.76
C PHE A 109 3.51 9.52 -19.83
N PRO A 110 4.03 9.46 -21.07
CA PRO A 110 3.60 8.45 -22.02
C PRO A 110 3.96 7.06 -21.49
N ILE A 111 3.12 6.07 -21.77
CA ILE A 111 3.35 4.68 -21.36
C ILE A 111 3.01 3.70 -22.49
N SER A 112 3.69 2.56 -22.48
CA SER A 112 3.26 1.34 -23.20
C SER A 112 2.96 0.26 -22.17
N ILE A 113 1.84 -0.45 -22.35
CA ILE A 113 1.43 -1.54 -21.48
C ILE A 113 1.71 -2.85 -22.20
N LEU A 114 2.58 -3.66 -21.60
CA LEU A 114 2.95 -4.96 -22.11
C LEU A 114 2.33 -6.04 -21.25
N VAL A 115 1.83 -7.09 -21.88
CA VAL A 115 1.39 -8.32 -21.22
C VAL A 115 2.13 -9.49 -21.85
N ASN A 116 2.92 -10.20 -21.04
CA ASN A 116 3.80 -11.27 -21.48
C ASN A 116 4.69 -10.80 -22.65
N ASP A 117 5.37 -9.67 -22.45
CA ASP A 117 6.30 -9.00 -23.40
C ASP A 117 5.69 -8.51 -24.72
N ASN A 118 4.37 -8.59 -24.89
CA ASN A 118 3.68 -8.06 -26.06
C ASN A 118 2.97 -6.76 -25.69
N VAL A 119 3.20 -5.70 -26.46
CA VAL A 119 2.45 -4.45 -26.31
C VAL A 119 0.98 -4.72 -26.59
N VAL A 120 0.13 -4.48 -25.60
CA VAL A 120 -1.33 -4.64 -25.70
C VAL A 120 -2.07 -3.32 -25.73
N ASP A 121 -1.45 -2.25 -25.26
CA ASP A 121 -2.05 -0.91 -25.25
C ASP A 121 -0.96 0.16 -25.04
N GLU A 122 -1.33 1.40 -25.32
CA GLU A 122 -0.50 2.59 -25.11
C GLU A 122 -1.35 3.70 -24.49
N GLY A 123 -0.72 4.74 -23.96
CA GLY A 123 -1.43 5.91 -23.48
C GLY A 123 -0.58 6.79 -22.58
N SER A 124 -1.16 7.28 -21.49
CA SER A 124 -0.46 8.11 -20.52
C SER A 124 -0.80 7.78 -19.08
N LEU A 125 0.19 7.89 -18.20
CA LEU A 125 0.02 7.86 -16.76
C LEU A 125 0.14 9.29 -16.23
N THR A 126 -0.95 9.80 -15.65
CA THR A 126 -0.95 11.05 -14.90
C THR A 126 -0.96 10.76 -13.40
N ILE A 127 -0.05 11.39 -12.66
CA ILE A 127 0.04 11.32 -11.20
C ILE A 127 -0.07 12.73 -10.62
N GLN A 128 -0.90 12.88 -9.57
CA GLN A 128 -1.13 14.16 -8.91
C GLN A 128 -1.18 13.98 -7.41
N THR A 129 -0.36 14.75 -6.69
CA THR A 129 -0.42 14.79 -5.23
C THR A 129 -1.54 15.72 -4.78
N ILE A 130 -2.52 15.22 -4.04
CA ILE A 130 -3.71 15.98 -3.66
C ILE A 130 -3.54 16.66 -2.31
N LYS A 131 -3.24 15.87 -1.28
CA LYS A 131 -3.16 16.36 0.10
C LYS A 131 -2.40 15.39 0.99
N LYS A 132 -1.93 15.91 2.12
CA LYS A 132 -1.47 15.12 3.26
C LYS A 132 -2.67 14.75 4.14
N THR A 133 -2.71 13.52 4.64
CA THR A 133 -3.72 13.01 5.59
C THR A 133 -3.08 11.95 6.48
N ASN A 134 -3.89 11.28 7.31
CA ASN A 134 -3.48 10.09 8.03
C ASN A 134 -4.36 8.89 7.63
N VAL A 135 -3.78 7.70 7.64
CA VAL A 135 -4.50 6.42 7.60
C VAL A 135 -4.32 5.70 8.94
N SER A 136 -5.35 5.01 9.40
CA SER A 136 -5.26 4.19 10.61
C SER A 136 -5.03 2.73 10.21
N ILE A 137 -4.06 2.07 10.84
CA ILE A 137 -3.79 0.64 10.72
C ILE A 137 -3.67 0.13 12.16
N GLY A 138 -4.59 -0.74 12.57
CA GLY A 138 -4.81 -1.06 13.98
C GLY A 138 -5.12 0.21 14.79
N GLU A 139 -4.42 0.37 15.92
CA GLU A 139 -4.51 1.57 16.76
C GLU A 139 -3.58 2.71 16.31
N CYS A 140 -2.73 2.45 15.31
CA CYS A 140 -1.69 3.35 14.85
C CYS A 140 -2.16 4.26 13.72
N LYS A 141 -1.63 5.49 13.70
CA LYS A 141 -1.90 6.49 12.66
C LYS A 141 -0.64 6.80 11.88
N TYR A 142 -0.72 6.63 10.57
CA TYR A 142 0.37 6.83 9.64
C TYR A 142 0.09 8.05 8.77
N SER A 143 1.05 8.97 8.72
CA SER A 143 1.01 10.11 7.82
C SER A 143 1.20 9.65 6.37
N VAL A 144 0.29 10.06 5.50
CA VAL A 144 0.28 9.67 4.09
C VAL A 144 -0.05 10.84 3.17
N MET A 145 0.47 10.80 1.95
CA MET A 145 0.01 11.62 0.84
C MET A 145 -1.06 10.87 0.05
N VAL A 146 -2.14 11.56 -0.31
CA VAL A 146 -3.14 11.07 -1.26
C VAL A 146 -2.66 11.40 -2.66
N ILE A 147 -2.34 10.38 -3.45
CA ILE A 147 -1.86 10.50 -4.82
C ILE A 147 -2.96 9.99 -5.76
N ARG A 148 -3.49 10.88 -6.59
CA ARG A 148 -4.38 10.50 -7.70
C ARG A 148 -3.56 9.97 -8.86
N LYS A 149 -3.99 8.84 -9.40
CA LYS A 149 -3.41 8.23 -10.59
C LYS A 149 -4.51 8.03 -11.61
N SER A 150 -4.28 8.51 -12.83
CA SER A 150 -5.15 8.28 -13.99
C SER A 150 -4.30 7.70 -15.10
N MET A 151 -4.57 6.45 -15.46
CA MET A 151 -3.98 5.81 -16.61
C MET A 151 -4.97 5.92 -17.78
N GLN A 152 -4.69 6.84 -18.69
CA GLN A 152 -5.40 6.93 -19.96
C GLN A 152 -4.86 5.86 -20.90
N ARG A 153 -5.78 5.20 -21.60
CA ARG A 153 -5.50 4.08 -22.48
C ARG A 153 -6.09 4.36 -23.85
N ASN A 154 -5.35 4.08 -24.91
CA ASN A 154 -5.80 4.34 -26.27
C ASN A 154 -6.95 3.40 -26.65
N ASN A 155 -6.86 2.12 -26.26
CA ASN A 155 -7.82 1.08 -26.64
C ASN A 155 -8.64 0.52 -25.46
N GLY A 156 -8.70 1.23 -24.33
CA GLY A 156 -9.38 0.77 -23.13
C GLY A 156 -10.00 1.88 -22.29
N THR A 157 -10.80 1.49 -21.30
CA THR A 157 -11.33 2.45 -20.33
C THR A 157 -10.19 2.97 -19.44
N PRO A 158 -10.17 4.28 -19.11
CA PRO A 158 -9.20 4.82 -18.18
C PRO A 158 -9.25 4.11 -16.83
N ILE A 159 -8.08 3.92 -16.21
CA ILE A 159 -7.97 3.34 -14.88
C ILE A 159 -7.62 4.46 -13.91
N ASN A 160 -8.55 4.76 -13.00
CA ASN A 160 -8.39 5.82 -12.01
C ASN A 160 -8.25 5.23 -10.61
N SER A 161 -7.34 5.78 -9.82
CA SER A 161 -7.18 5.38 -8.40
C SER A 161 -6.66 6.51 -7.53
N GLU A 162 -6.92 6.42 -6.23
CA GLU A 162 -6.26 7.17 -5.17
C GLU A 162 -5.36 6.22 -4.37
N SER A 163 -4.08 6.52 -4.33
CA SER A 163 -3.09 5.82 -3.50
C SER A 163 -2.82 6.61 -2.22
N LEU A 164 -2.81 5.94 -1.08
CA LEU A 164 -2.40 6.50 0.21
C LEU A 164 -0.97 6.05 0.48
N VAL A 165 -0.03 6.99 0.42
CA VAL A 165 1.41 6.68 0.34
C VAL A 165 2.13 7.34 1.49
N SER A 166 2.84 6.57 2.31
CA SER A 166 3.84 7.14 3.21
C SER A 166 5.07 7.45 2.39
N VAL A 167 5.19 8.68 1.89
CA VAL A 167 6.25 9.06 0.95
C VAL A 167 7.63 8.97 1.60
N ASP A 168 7.74 9.29 2.90
CA ASP A 168 9.01 9.17 3.64
C ASP A 168 9.45 7.70 3.79
N ALA A 169 8.50 6.76 3.88
CA ALA A 169 8.79 5.33 3.86
C ALA A 169 8.83 4.74 2.44
N GLY A 170 8.42 5.50 1.42
CA GLY A 170 8.28 5.03 0.05
C GLY A 170 7.18 3.99 -0.18
N VAL A 171 6.22 3.81 0.74
CA VAL A 171 5.28 2.66 0.67
C VAL A 171 3.81 3.05 0.55
N LEU A 172 3.07 2.23 -0.20
CA LEU A 172 1.62 2.27 -0.35
C LEU A 172 0.92 1.63 0.87
N LEU A 173 0.16 2.42 1.63
CA LEU A 173 -0.61 1.98 2.80
C LEU A 173 -2.11 1.82 2.53
N GLY A 174 -2.52 2.05 1.28
CA GLY A 174 -3.89 1.84 0.85
C GLY A 174 -4.09 2.29 -0.59
N ASN A 175 -5.10 1.74 -1.23
CA ASN A 175 -5.47 2.13 -2.59
C ASN A 175 -6.98 2.07 -2.77
N VAL A 176 -7.53 3.05 -3.47
CA VAL A 176 -8.94 3.13 -3.79
C VAL A 176 -9.08 3.25 -5.29
N VAL A 177 -9.77 2.29 -5.91
CA VAL A 177 -10.15 2.36 -7.32
C VAL A 177 -11.31 3.33 -7.45
N MET A 178 -11.22 4.21 -8.44
CA MET A 178 -12.16 5.28 -8.69
C MET A 178 -12.89 5.03 -10.01
N ASN A 179 -14.14 5.45 -10.09
CA ASN A 179 -14.87 5.51 -11.37
C ASN A 179 -14.44 6.75 -12.20
N PRO A 180 -14.97 6.95 -13.40
CA PRO A 180 -14.65 8.13 -14.23
C PRO A 180 -15.00 9.49 -13.59
N ASP A 181 -16.01 9.54 -12.71
CA ASP A 181 -16.42 10.75 -11.98
C ASP A 181 -15.61 10.99 -10.68
N TRP A 182 -14.52 10.24 -10.47
CA TRP A 182 -13.73 10.26 -9.23
C TRP A 182 -14.53 9.94 -7.98
N LYS A 183 -15.46 8.99 -8.07
CA LYS A 183 -16.12 8.38 -6.91
C LYS A 183 -15.48 7.02 -6.60
N PRO A 184 -15.30 6.69 -5.31
CA PRO A 184 -14.72 5.42 -4.90
C PRO A 184 -15.62 4.25 -5.31
N VAL A 185 -15.03 3.21 -5.87
CA VAL A 185 -15.70 1.95 -6.25
C VAL A 185 -15.33 0.84 -5.27
N SER A 186 -14.03 0.68 -5.01
CA SER A 186 -13.51 -0.34 -4.11
C SER A 186 -12.17 0.12 -3.53
N GLY A 187 -11.84 -0.32 -2.32
CA GLY A 187 -10.58 0.03 -1.68
C GLY A 187 -9.93 -1.13 -0.94
N VAL A 188 -8.61 -1.04 -0.84
CA VAL A 188 -7.76 -1.86 0.01
C VAL A 188 -7.22 -0.98 1.12
N PHE A 189 -7.54 -1.38 2.35
CA PHE A 189 -7.03 -0.83 3.59
C PHE A 189 -6.61 -2.00 4.47
N PHE A 190 -5.61 -1.77 5.32
CA PHE A 190 -4.99 -2.80 6.12
C PHE A 190 -5.37 -2.66 7.60
N ASP A 191 -5.45 -3.79 8.27
CA ASP A 191 -5.81 -3.89 9.69
C ASP A 191 -4.55 -3.92 10.56
N GLU A 192 -3.44 -4.47 10.04
CA GLU A 192 -2.21 -4.72 10.80
C GLU A 192 -0.94 -4.41 9.99
N VAL A 193 0.14 -4.10 10.71
CA VAL A 193 1.49 -3.96 10.16
C VAL A 193 2.50 -4.68 11.04
N THR A 194 3.42 -5.44 10.43
CA THR A 194 4.47 -6.20 11.12
C THR A 194 5.81 -6.07 10.40
N VAL A 195 6.93 -6.12 11.13
CA VAL A 195 8.27 -6.23 10.53
C VAL A 195 8.50 -7.68 10.09
N ASP A 196 9.16 -7.88 8.95
CA ASP A 196 9.56 -9.19 8.43
C ASP A 196 11.04 -9.50 8.72
#